data_AF-A0A0Q9L3M4-F1
#
_entry.id   AF-A0A0Q9L3M4-F1
#
_cell.length_a   1.000
_cell.length_b   1.000
_cell.length_c   1.000
_cell.angle_alpha   90.00
_cell.angle_beta   90.00
_cell.angle_gamma   90.00
#
_symmetry.space_group_name_H-M   'P 1'
#
loop_
_entity.id
_entity.type
_entity.pdbx_description
1 polymer ?
#
loop_
_entity_poly.entity_id
_entity_poly.type
_entity_poly.pdbx_seq_one_letter_code
_entity_poly.pdbx_strand_id
1 'polypeptide(L)'
;MQKRGKQVSNQPFKKHVIYKKDKWNMLNVEVQGSKIVLTEITDQWGEECHTFIGRPAMLHWANERFAKDKFEGTDEEWQAIMDAFKEV
;
A
#
# COMPACT_ATOMS: atom_id res chain seq x y z
N MET A 1 26.03 1.80 -35.72
CA MET A 1 25.04 1.12 -34.86
C MET A 1 25.02 1.80 -33.50
N GLN A 2 24.02 2.64 -33.22
CA GLN A 2 23.88 3.32 -31.92
C GLN A 2 23.04 2.44 -31.00
N LYS A 3 23.66 1.88 -29.95
CA LYS A 3 22.93 1.17 -28.89
C LYS A 3 22.14 2.21 -28.11
N ARG A 4 20.82 2.27 -28.31
CA ARG A 4 19.91 3.06 -27.47
C ARG A 4 19.93 2.46 -26.07
N GLY A 5 20.65 3.09 -25.14
CA GLY A 5 20.47 2.82 -23.72
C GLY A 5 19.02 3.13 -23.37
N LYS A 6 18.28 2.13 -22.88
CA LYS A 6 16.98 2.39 -22.25
C LYS A 6 17.25 3.29 -21.05
N GLN A 7 16.82 4.54 -21.15
CA GLN A 7 16.70 5.41 -19.98
C GLN A 7 15.73 4.70 -19.02
N VAL A 8 16.25 4.17 -17.93
CA VAL A 8 15.41 3.76 -16.81
C VAL A 8 14.96 5.08 -16.18
N SER A 9 13.72 5.48 -16.46
CA SER A 9 13.13 6.67 -15.86
C SER A 9 13.07 6.46 -14.36
N ASN A 10 13.97 7.11 -13.62
CA ASN A 10 13.90 7.25 -12.17
C ASN A 10 12.81 8.26 -11.82
N GLN A 11 11.56 7.97 -12.21
CA GLN A 11 10.43 8.73 -11.71
C GLN A 11 10.21 8.29 -10.25
N PRO A 12 10.07 9.23 -9.30
CA PRO A 12 9.66 8.86 -7.95
C PRO A 12 8.32 8.14 -8.06
N PHE A 13 8.28 6.88 -7.62
CA PHE A 13 7.04 6.13 -7.55
C PHE A 13 6.06 6.90 -6.67
N LYS A 14 4.78 6.92 -7.07
CA LYS A 14 3.77 7.62 -6.29
C LYS A 14 3.57 6.85 -4.99
N LYS A 15 4.01 7.43 -3.87
CA LYS A 15 3.85 6.88 -2.53
C LYS A 15 2.59 7.44 -1.87
N HIS A 16 1.79 6.54 -1.33
CA HIS A 16 0.58 6.81 -0.56
C HIS A 16 0.80 6.30 0.86
N VAL A 17 0.49 7.13 1.85
CA VAL A 17 0.41 6.69 3.25
C VAL A 17 -1.06 6.39 3.51
N ILE A 18 -1.37 5.13 3.80
CA ILE A 18 -2.75 4.72 4.09
C ILE A 18 -3.10 5.06 5.52
N TYR A 19 -2.23 4.70 6.46
CA TYR A 19 -2.30 5.19 7.83
C TYR A 19 -0.91 5.25 8.46
N LYS A 20 -0.81 6.06 9.51
CA LYS A 20 0.38 6.15 10.35
C LYS A 20 -0.04 6.54 11.76
N LYS A 21 -0.01 5.57 12.68
CA LYS A 21 -0.18 5.85 14.11
C LYS A 21 1.15 6.35 14.70
N ASP A 22 2.26 5.72 14.33
CA ASP A 22 3.60 6.11 14.77
C ASP A 22 4.68 5.62 13.76
N LYS A 23 5.93 5.42 14.20
CA LYS A 23 7.03 4.93 13.35
C LYS A 23 7.06 3.40 13.17
N TRP A 24 6.39 2.68 14.05
CA TRP A 24 6.32 1.22 14.14
C TRP A 24 4.94 0.68 13.75
N ASN A 25 3.94 1.56 13.60
CA ASN A 25 2.58 1.23 13.18
C ASN A 25 2.16 2.12 11.99
N MET A 26 2.47 1.66 10.78
CA MET A 26 2.15 2.40 9.56
C MET A 26 1.98 1.52 8.34
N LEU A 27 1.20 1.97 7.37
CA LEU A 27 1.01 1.27 6.10
C LEU A 27 1.22 2.23 4.93
N ASN A 28 2.14 1.86 4.05
CA ASN A 28 2.49 2.62 2.85
C ASN A 28 2.18 1.81 1.60
N VAL A 29 1.84 2.50 0.52
CA VAL A 29 1.66 1.91 -0.80
C VAL A 29 2.45 2.70 -1.85
N GLU A 30 3.20 2.00 -2.68
CA GLU A 30 3.99 2.56 -3.77
C GLU A 30 3.51 2.00 -5.12
N VAL A 31 3.08 2.88 -6.01
CA VAL A 31 2.60 2.50 -7.35
C VAL A 31 3.77 2.55 -8.35
N GLN A 32 4.11 1.38 -8.89
CA GLN A 32 5.23 1.15 -9.81
C GLN A 32 4.73 0.65 -11.17
N GLY A 33 4.07 1.55 -11.92
CA GLY A 33 3.43 1.20 -13.19
C GLY A 33 2.24 0.26 -12.97
N SER A 34 2.35 -0.99 -13.43
CA SER A 34 1.31 -2.01 -13.20
C SER A 34 1.43 -2.73 -11.86
N LYS A 35 2.57 -2.60 -11.18
CA LYS A 35 2.80 -3.20 -9.87
C LYS A 35 2.48 -2.21 -8.78
N ILE A 36 1.99 -2.72 -7.66
CA ILE A 36 1.77 -1.96 -6.44
C ILE A 36 2.49 -2.69 -5.32
N VAL A 37 3.35 -1.98 -4.59
CA VAL A 37 4.07 -2.52 -3.43
C VAL A 37 3.47 -1.90 -2.18
N LEU A 38 2.97 -2.73 -1.29
CA LEU A 38 2.43 -2.33 0.01
C LEU A 38 3.42 -2.74 1.09
N THR A 39 3.73 -1.83 1.99
CA THR A 39 4.58 -2.08 3.16
C THR A 39 3.76 -1.79 4.41
N GLU A 40 3.47 -2.85 5.16
CA GLU A 40 2.84 -2.78 6.47
C GLU A 40 3.92 -2.91 7.54
N ILE A 41 4.01 -1.93 8.44
CA ILE A 41 4.91 -1.94 9.59
C ILE A 41 4.03 -2.04 10.83
N THR A 42 4.27 -3.08 11.63
CA THR A 42 3.63 -3.31 12.93
C THR A 42 4.68 -3.58 14.00
N ASP A 43 4.38 -3.21 15.24
CA ASP A 43 5.27 -3.48 16.38
C ASP A 43 5.36 -4.96 16.76
N GLN A 44 4.33 -5.75 16.43
CA GLN A 44 4.25 -7.18 16.73
C GLN A 44 5.00 -8.06 15.72
N TRP A 45 4.99 -7.68 14.44
CA TRP A 45 5.50 -8.54 13.34
C TRP A 45 6.60 -7.89 12.52
N GLY A 46 6.94 -6.63 12.80
CA GLY A 46 7.93 -5.88 12.05
C GLY A 46 7.36 -5.40 10.71
N GLU A 47 8.14 -5.56 9.64
CA GLU A 47 7.81 -5.09 8.31
C GLU A 47 7.37 -6.26 7.40
N GLU A 48 6.15 -6.19 6.88
CA GLU A 48 5.64 -7.09 5.85
C GLU A 48 5.43 -6.33 4.54
N CYS A 49 5.86 -6.94 3.43
CA CYS A 49 5.73 -6.38 2.10
C CYS A 49 4.87 -7.26 1.20
N HIS A 50 3.84 -6.68 0.60
CA HIS A 50 2.98 -7.34 -0.38
C HIS A 50 3.14 -6.69 -1.76
N THR A 51 3.21 -7.50 -2.81
CA THR A 51 3.23 -7.01 -4.19
C THR A 51 1.98 -7.46 -4.91
N PHE A 52 1.26 -6.49 -5.49
CA PHE A 52 0.04 -6.72 -6.24
C PHE A 52 0.22 -6.34 -7.70
N ILE A 53 -0.58 -6.97 -8.57
CA ILE A 53 -0.73 -6.57 -9.96
C ILE A 53 -2.02 -5.77 -10.08
N GLY A 54 -1.88 -4.45 -10.15
CA GLY A 54 -2.99 -3.51 -10.25
C GLY A 54 -3.77 -3.28 -8.94
N ARG A 55 -4.61 -2.24 -8.98
CA ARG A 55 -5.43 -1.80 -7.84
C ARG A 55 -6.46 -2.82 -7.36
N PRO A 56 -7.16 -3.58 -8.24
CA PRO A 56 -8.16 -4.54 -7.77
C PRO A 56 -7.60 -5.63 -6.84
N ALA A 57 -6.39 -6.12 -7.12
CA ALA A 57 -5.74 -7.13 -6.28
C ALA A 57 -5.37 -6.57 -4.90
N MET A 58 -4.86 -5.34 -4.84
CA MET A 58 -4.60 -4.64 -3.58
C MET A 58 -5.88 -4.38 -2.79
N LEU A 59 -6.95 -3.91 -3.45
CA LEU A 59 -8.23 -3.66 -2.80
C LEU A 59 -8.86 -4.94 -2.26
N HIS A 60 -8.74 -6.05 -2.97
CA HIS A 60 -9.19 -7.35 -2.47
C HIS A 60 -8.46 -7.71 -1.17
N TRP A 61 -7.12 -7.64 -1.17
CA TRP A 61 -6.33 -7.84 0.04
C TRP A 61 -6.71 -6.89 1.18
N ALA A 62 -6.94 -5.60 0.89
CA ALA A 62 -7.33 -4.62 1.90
C ALA A 62 -8.68 -4.97 2.56
N ASN A 63 -9.65 -5.44 1.78
CA ASN A 63 -10.95 -5.88 2.32
C ASN A 63 -10.83 -7.12 3.23
N GLU A 64 -9.90 -8.03 2.95
CA GLU A 64 -9.65 -9.20 3.79
C GLU A 64 -8.85 -8.83 5.05
N ARG A 65 -7.81 -8.00 4.90
CA ARG A 65 -6.93 -7.53 5.98
C ARG A 65 -7.68 -6.67 6.99
N PHE A 66 -8.59 -5.83 6.51
CA PHE A 66 -9.43 -4.93 7.30
C PHE A 66 -10.89 -5.39 7.27
N ALA A 67 -11.15 -6.70 7.32
CA ALA A 67 -12.51 -7.21 7.43
C ALA A 67 -13.20 -6.59 8.66
N LYS A 68 -14.39 -6.01 8.48
CA LYS A 68 -15.05 -5.16 9.50
C LYS A 68 -15.37 -5.92 10.79
N ASP A 69 -15.59 -7.23 10.71
CA ASP A 69 -15.80 -8.14 11.85
C ASP A 69 -14.54 -8.39 12.68
N LYS A 70 -13.34 -8.14 12.13
CA LYS A 70 -12.03 -8.37 12.75
C LYS A 70 -11.24 -7.09 12.99
N PHE A 71 -11.81 -5.94 12.65
CA PHE A 71 -11.14 -4.66 12.81
C PHE A 71 -11.23 -4.18 14.26
N GLU A 72 -10.08 -3.88 14.88
CA GLU A 72 -10.00 -3.50 16.29
C GLU A 72 -10.13 -1.98 16.54
N GLY A 73 -10.15 -1.16 15.49
CA GLY A 73 -10.30 0.30 15.58
C GLY A 73 -11.74 0.78 15.48
N THR A 74 -11.95 2.10 15.34
CA THR A 74 -13.31 2.66 15.18
C THR A 74 -13.83 2.53 13.75
N ASP A 75 -15.14 2.63 13.56
CA ASP A 75 -15.75 2.61 12.23
C ASP A 75 -15.24 3.75 11.33
N GLU A 76 -14.96 4.91 11.93
CA GLU A 76 -14.37 6.06 11.22
C GLU A 76 -12.92 5.79 10.80
N GLU A 77 -12.11 5.18 11.66
CA GLU A 77 -10.74 4.76 11.31
C GLU A 77 -10.75 3.75 10.17
N TRP A 78 -11.63 2.75 10.25
CA TRP A 78 -11.83 1.77 9.20
C TRP A 78 -12.19 2.42 7.87
N GLN A 79 -13.18 3.32 7.88
CA GLN A 79 -13.64 4.03 6.69
C GLN A 79 -12.51 4.87 6.07
N ALA A 80 -11.75 5.60 6.89
CA ALA A 80 -10.62 6.40 6.43
C ALA A 80 -9.53 5.54 5.77
N ILE A 81 -9.19 4.39 6.36
CA ILE A 81 -8.23 3.43 5.78
C ILE A 81 -8.72 2.93 4.43
N MET A 82 -9.98 2.48 4.36
CA MET A 82 -10.54 1.93 3.13
C MET A 82 -10.70 2.97 2.03
N ASP A 83 -11.01 4.21 2.36
CA ASP A 83 -11.07 5.31 1.40
C ASP A 83 -9.69 5.71 0.90
N ALA A 84 -8.67 5.75 1.77
CA ALA A 84 -7.29 5.97 1.36
C ALA A 84 -6.82 4.92 0.34
N PHE A 85 -7.19 3.65 0.51
CA PHE A 85 -6.89 2.60 -0.47
C PHE A 85 -7.57 2.80 -1.83
N LYS A 86 -8.79 3.36 -1.87
CA LYS A 86 -9.50 3.66 -3.12
C LYS A 86 -8.86 4.82 -3.89
N GLU A 87 -8.20 5.73 -3.18
CA GLU A 87 -7.51 6.91 -3.77
C GLU A 87 -6.10 6.60 -4.32
N VAL A 88 -5.49 5.48 -3.90
CA VAL A 88 -4.21 4.98 -4.46
C VAL A 88 -4.34 4.68 -5.92
#